data_AF-A0A2V6H2H8-F1
#
_entry.id   AF-A0A2V6H2H8-F1
#
_cell.length_a   1.000
_cell.length_b   1.000
_cell.length_c   1.000
_cell.angle_alpha   90.00
_cell.angle_beta   90.00
_cell.angle_gamma   90.00
#
_symmetry.space_group_name_H-M   'P 1'
#
loop_
_entity.id
_entity.type
_entity.pdbx_description
1 polymer ?
#
loop_
_entity_poly.entity_id
_entity_poly.type
_entity_poly.pdbx_seq_one_letter_code
_entity_poly.pdbx_strand_id
1 'polypeptide(L)'
;MHLQSLELLGFKSFADKTVFNFHQGVTAIVGPNGCGKSNVLDAVRWALGEQSAKSLRGDEMADVIFNGADTRKPVGLAEVSLTFTDCAEELGIEWHDVRVTRRVYRDGNSEYLLNKMPCRLRDIQNLFADTGIARAAYSMMEQGKIDMILSSRPEDRRAVFEEAAGITKYKAQKREALRKLEATEANLLRIGDVIKEVKRQIGSLQRQAGKARRYQALHADLRVLESHYSRKQLDLLETDLSDCHKEVERLTQSEQATREKIDNSENRLTEERHALNKLDIEIADSRAEVQRLESEIAAHRSRIEFNRQRAEELADLVERAQRDIGDAEKKAKKHAAEVEQTNNSIAEIEQQLKEKESELGELASLAGQIQKNRTKRGTQLQELQLTLSKSESRIATVEEELSGTKTRRDLTGAQTEHPAGAKRSMSRRACAKKKNCFARRNRILPRSSGRSQRNNHVWTFCVSSMKKAKAWLKVRKLSSKAWTIPTNFVRRLPVHSSRTSMSIRSSSRRSKPRWVEICTRWF
;
A
#
# COMPACT_ATOMS: atom_id res chain seq x y z
N MET A 1 -29.21 -65.19 110.80
CA MET A 1 -29.23 -65.87 109.49
C MET A 1 -29.09 -67.38 109.67
N HIS A 2 -29.96 -68.15 109.04
CA HIS A 2 -29.81 -69.61 108.90
C HIS A 2 -30.09 -70.05 107.46
N LEU A 3 -29.46 -71.14 107.00
CA LEU A 3 -29.80 -71.77 105.72
C LEU A 3 -31.08 -72.60 105.92
N GLN A 4 -32.14 -72.27 105.20
CA GLN A 4 -33.45 -72.92 105.28
C GLN A 4 -33.58 -74.06 104.26
N SER A 5 -33.18 -73.81 103.01
CA SER A 5 -33.27 -74.81 101.94
C SER A 5 -32.18 -74.66 100.86
N LEU A 6 -31.86 -75.79 100.22
CA LEU A 6 -31.00 -75.91 99.04
C LEU A 6 -31.79 -76.64 97.94
N GLU A 7 -32.10 -75.95 96.86
CA GLU A 7 -32.69 -76.55 95.65
C GLU A 7 -31.58 -76.81 94.62
N LEU A 8 -31.43 -78.05 94.17
CA LEU A 8 -30.52 -78.49 93.11
C LEU A 8 -31.31 -78.92 91.88
N LEU A 9 -30.87 -78.56 90.68
CA LEU A 9 -31.41 -79.03 89.40
C LEU A 9 -30.26 -79.17 88.39
N GLY A 10 -30.12 -80.36 87.79
CA GLY A 10 -29.06 -80.64 86.80
C GLY A 10 -27.63 -80.47 87.32
N PHE A 11 -27.41 -80.43 88.64
CA PHE A 11 -26.10 -80.17 89.25
C PHE A 11 -25.37 -81.47 89.59
N LYS A 12 -24.23 -81.74 88.94
CA LYS A 12 -23.43 -82.96 89.10
C LYS A 12 -24.30 -84.22 89.13
N SER A 13 -24.37 -84.94 90.26
CA SER A 13 -25.16 -86.17 90.45
C SER A 13 -26.68 -85.97 90.50
N PHE A 14 -27.15 -84.73 90.65
CA PHE A 14 -28.56 -84.39 90.88
C PHE A 14 -29.22 -83.97 89.57
N ALA A 15 -29.69 -84.95 88.81
CA ALA A 15 -30.37 -84.72 87.53
C ALA A 15 -31.74 -84.03 87.70
N ASP A 16 -32.60 -84.58 88.56
CA ASP A 16 -33.94 -84.04 88.84
C ASP A 16 -33.88 -82.91 89.87
N LYS A 17 -34.95 -82.09 89.92
CA LYS A 17 -35.09 -81.07 90.98
C LYS A 17 -35.14 -81.74 92.35
N THR A 18 -34.07 -81.57 93.12
CA THR A 18 -33.88 -82.12 94.46
C THR A 18 -33.90 -80.97 95.46
N VAL A 19 -34.69 -81.07 96.54
CA VAL A 19 -34.76 -80.03 97.58
C VAL A 19 -34.32 -80.62 98.91
N PHE A 20 -33.28 -80.03 99.49
CA PHE A 20 -32.85 -80.31 100.86
C PHE A 20 -33.37 -79.21 101.77
N ASN A 21 -34.16 -79.57 102.76
CA ASN A 21 -34.56 -78.67 103.85
C ASN A 21 -33.59 -78.87 105.01
N PHE A 22 -33.13 -77.77 105.60
CA PHE A 22 -32.25 -77.80 106.77
C PHE A 22 -33.03 -77.33 108.00
N HIS A 23 -32.80 -77.99 109.13
CA HIS A 23 -33.37 -77.60 110.41
C HIS A 23 -32.30 -76.93 111.28
N GLN A 24 -32.73 -76.03 112.17
CA GLN A 24 -31.83 -75.40 113.14
C GLN A 24 -31.18 -76.46 114.04
N GLY A 25 -29.87 -76.37 114.24
CA GLY A 25 -29.06 -77.39 114.91
C GLY A 25 -28.18 -78.19 113.94
N VAL A 26 -27.99 -79.49 114.20
CA VAL A 26 -27.06 -80.34 113.46
C VAL A 26 -27.82 -81.20 112.43
N THR A 27 -27.64 -80.90 111.14
CA THR A 27 -28.12 -81.75 110.04
C THR A 27 -27.00 -82.67 109.55
N ALA A 28 -27.21 -84.00 109.58
CA ALA A 28 -26.22 -84.99 109.16
C ALA A 28 -26.58 -85.61 107.80
N ILE A 29 -25.69 -85.50 106.80
CA ILE A 29 -25.88 -86.09 105.47
C ILE A 29 -25.12 -87.41 105.37
N VAL A 30 -25.86 -88.52 105.45
CA VAL A 30 -25.32 -89.90 105.43
C VAL A 30 -25.63 -90.63 104.11
N GLY A 31 -24.89 -91.70 103.82
CA GLY A 31 -25.09 -92.54 102.62
C GLY A 31 -23.81 -93.26 102.18
N PRO A 32 -23.88 -94.22 101.23
CA PRO A 32 -22.73 -95.00 100.77
C PRO A 32 -21.69 -94.18 99.99
N ASN A 33 -20.52 -94.73 99.75
CA ASN A 33 -19.50 -94.07 98.92
C ASN A 33 -19.98 -93.92 97.47
N GLY A 34 -19.60 -92.82 96.81
CA GLY A 34 -20.09 -92.46 95.48
C GLY A 34 -21.45 -91.73 95.43
N CYS A 35 -22.29 -91.76 96.48
CA CYS A 35 -23.66 -91.22 96.45
C CYS A 35 -23.79 -89.67 96.48
N GLY A 36 -22.80 -88.94 95.97
CA GLY A 36 -22.89 -87.48 95.80
C GLY A 36 -22.78 -86.61 97.06
N LYS A 37 -22.52 -87.15 98.26
CA LYS A 37 -22.46 -86.37 99.52
C LYS A 37 -21.62 -85.09 99.43
N SER A 38 -20.40 -85.16 98.91
CA SER A 38 -19.53 -83.98 98.73
C SER A 38 -20.08 -82.97 97.74
N ASN A 39 -20.86 -83.41 96.74
CA ASN A 39 -21.43 -82.52 95.73
C ASN A 39 -22.49 -81.57 96.33
N VAL A 40 -23.12 -81.93 97.46
CA VAL A 40 -24.00 -81.01 98.20
C VAL A 40 -23.22 -79.81 98.74
N LEU A 41 -22.04 -80.05 99.31
CA LEU A 41 -21.15 -78.99 99.82
C LEU A 41 -20.56 -78.15 98.67
N ASP A 42 -20.21 -78.79 97.56
CA ASP A 42 -19.74 -78.09 96.36
C ASP A 42 -20.84 -77.18 95.75
N ALA A 43 -22.11 -77.61 95.79
CA ALA A 43 -23.24 -76.80 95.34
C ALA A 43 -23.39 -75.51 96.14
N VAL A 44 -23.25 -75.59 97.47
CA VAL A 44 -23.28 -74.42 98.36
C VAL A 44 -22.15 -73.44 98.00
N ARG A 45 -20.90 -73.92 97.84
CA ARG A 45 -19.77 -73.06 97.42
C ARG A 45 -19.96 -72.45 96.04
N TRP A 46 -20.52 -73.21 95.11
CA TRP A 46 -20.76 -72.76 93.75
C TRP A 46 -21.81 -71.64 93.72
N ALA A 47 -22.93 -71.79 94.45
CA ALA A 47 -23.95 -70.74 94.59
C ALA A 47 -23.42 -69.48 95.30
N LEU A 48 -22.56 -69.63 96.32
CA LEU A 48 -21.84 -68.52 96.97
C LEU A 48 -20.73 -67.88 96.11
N GLY A 49 -20.49 -68.39 94.90
CA GLY A 49 -19.70 -67.71 93.88
C GLY A 49 -18.26 -68.21 93.68
N GLU A 50 -17.95 -69.47 94.01
CA GLU A 50 -16.67 -70.08 93.63
C GLU A 50 -16.57 -70.26 92.10
N GLN A 51 -15.46 -69.78 91.51
CA GLN A 51 -15.24 -69.76 90.04
C GLN A 51 -14.23 -70.81 89.55
N SER A 52 -13.52 -71.48 90.46
CA SER A 52 -12.53 -72.50 90.14
C SER A 52 -13.20 -73.86 89.95
N ALA A 53 -13.29 -74.33 88.71
CA ALA A 53 -13.76 -75.68 88.38
C ALA A 53 -12.98 -76.75 89.16
N LYS A 54 -11.65 -76.60 89.24
CA LYS A 54 -10.76 -77.47 90.02
C LYS A 54 -11.11 -77.51 91.51
N SER A 55 -11.51 -76.39 92.11
CA SER A 55 -11.98 -76.36 93.51
C SER A 55 -13.33 -77.08 93.70
N LEU A 56 -14.08 -77.26 92.61
CA LEU A 56 -15.36 -77.95 92.55
C LEU A 56 -15.20 -79.37 91.98
N ARG A 57 -13.98 -79.92 91.90
CA ARG A 57 -13.71 -81.30 91.44
C ARG A 57 -14.19 -81.58 90.00
N GLY A 58 -14.09 -80.59 89.11
CA GLY A 58 -14.22 -80.72 87.66
C GLY A 58 -13.07 -80.00 86.95
N ASP A 59 -12.92 -80.19 85.64
CA ASP A 59 -11.85 -79.56 84.86
C ASP A 59 -12.35 -78.24 84.23
N GLU A 60 -13.58 -78.24 83.69
CA GLU A 60 -14.27 -77.05 83.19
C GLU A 60 -15.49 -76.67 84.04
N MET A 61 -15.94 -75.40 83.93
CA MET A 61 -17.14 -74.93 84.62
C MET A 61 -18.44 -75.58 84.09
N ALA A 62 -18.40 -76.17 82.89
CA ALA A 62 -19.50 -76.95 82.32
C ALA A 62 -19.66 -78.35 82.95
N ASP A 63 -18.60 -78.92 83.56
CA ASP A 63 -18.65 -80.24 84.24
C ASP A 63 -19.52 -80.24 85.51
N VAL A 64 -19.93 -79.05 85.95
CA VAL A 64 -20.92 -78.85 87.01
C VAL A 64 -22.33 -79.31 86.56
N ILE A 65 -22.57 -79.42 85.25
CA ILE A 65 -23.84 -79.86 84.67
C ILE A 65 -23.91 -81.40 84.57
N PHE A 66 -25.07 -81.99 84.90
CA PHE A 66 -25.31 -83.42 84.76
C PHE A 66 -25.16 -83.87 83.30
N ASN A 67 -24.07 -84.61 83.04
CA ASN A 67 -23.70 -85.13 81.72
C ASN A 67 -24.41 -86.43 81.32
N GLY A 68 -25.38 -86.90 82.11
CA GLY A 68 -26.15 -88.11 81.84
C GLY A 68 -25.70 -89.32 82.66
N ALA A 69 -26.48 -90.40 82.57
CA ALA A 69 -26.20 -91.73 83.08
C ALA A 69 -26.95 -92.76 82.22
N ASP A 70 -26.65 -94.06 82.36
CA ASP A 70 -27.21 -95.11 81.48
C ASP A 70 -28.75 -95.13 81.41
N THR A 71 -29.43 -94.63 82.45
CA THR A 71 -30.89 -94.54 82.56
C THR A 71 -31.45 -93.11 82.34
N ARG A 72 -30.61 -92.08 82.19
CA ARG A 72 -31.01 -90.66 82.28
C ARG A 72 -30.24 -89.78 81.29
N LYS A 73 -30.98 -89.04 80.45
CA LYS A 73 -30.41 -88.09 79.48
C LYS A 73 -29.67 -86.93 80.16
N PRO A 74 -28.62 -86.36 79.53
CA PRO A 74 -27.95 -85.14 80.00
C PRO A 74 -28.90 -83.95 80.07
N VAL A 75 -28.60 -83.00 80.97
CA VAL A 75 -29.32 -81.72 81.09
C VAL A 75 -28.48 -80.59 80.47
N GLY A 76 -29.13 -79.53 79.97
CA GLY A 76 -28.49 -78.37 79.32
C GLY A 76 -28.08 -77.22 80.25
N LEU A 77 -28.48 -77.30 81.53
CA LEU A 77 -28.38 -76.25 82.54
C LEU A 77 -28.14 -76.92 83.91
N ALA A 78 -27.26 -76.35 84.73
CA ALA A 78 -27.27 -76.58 86.17
C ALA A 78 -27.79 -75.33 86.89
N GLU A 79 -28.68 -75.52 87.86
CA GLU A 79 -29.20 -74.48 88.74
C GLU A 79 -29.07 -74.92 90.20
N VAL A 80 -28.59 -74.01 91.04
CA VAL A 80 -28.55 -74.18 92.49
C VAL A 80 -29.15 -72.92 93.13
N SER A 81 -30.13 -73.10 94.01
CA SER A 81 -30.70 -72.03 94.84
C SER A 81 -30.50 -72.32 96.32
N LEU A 82 -29.81 -71.42 97.02
CA LEU A 82 -29.78 -71.35 98.48
C LEU A 82 -30.88 -70.41 98.94
N THR A 83 -31.72 -70.81 99.89
CA THR A 83 -32.64 -69.91 100.60
C THR A 83 -32.18 -69.77 102.04
N PHE A 84 -31.78 -68.55 102.41
CA PHE A 84 -31.48 -68.18 103.79
C PHE A 84 -32.67 -67.45 104.42
N THR A 85 -32.83 -67.57 105.73
CA THR A 85 -33.88 -66.95 106.55
C THR A 85 -33.24 -66.27 107.77
N ASP A 86 -33.93 -65.33 108.41
CA ASP A 86 -33.42 -64.46 109.48
C ASP A 86 -32.21 -63.62 109.01
N CYS A 87 -32.29 -63.05 107.81
CA CYS A 87 -31.15 -62.43 107.12
C CYS A 87 -30.96 -60.93 107.35
N ALA A 88 -32.01 -60.23 107.76
CA ALA A 88 -32.11 -58.77 107.59
C ALA A 88 -31.00 -57.98 108.32
N GLU A 89 -30.70 -58.36 109.57
CA GLU A 89 -29.70 -57.70 110.41
C GLU A 89 -28.26 -58.02 109.98
N GLU A 90 -27.98 -59.28 109.63
CA GLU A 90 -26.62 -59.73 109.26
C GLU A 90 -26.20 -59.35 107.83
N LEU A 91 -27.14 -59.30 106.88
CA LEU A 91 -26.87 -58.92 105.48
C LEU A 91 -27.20 -57.45 105.18
N GLY A 92 -27.74 -56.70 106.14
CA GLY A 92 -28.03 -55.26 106.00
C GLY A 92 -29.09 -54.92 104.95
N ILE A 93 -30.15 -55.72 104.86
CA ILE A 93 -31.19 -55.66 103.82
C ILE A 93 -32.59 -55.84 104.40
N GLU A 94 -33.59 -55.24 103.76
CA GLU A 94 -34.99 -55.25 104.21
C GLU A 94 -35.72 -56.61 104.04
N TRP A 95 -35.04 -57.62 103.47
CA TRP A 95 -35.63 -58.94 103.22
C TRP A 95 -35.32 -59.93 104.35
N HIS A 96 -36.38 -60.48 104.93
CA HIS A 96 -36.30 -61.59 105.90
C HIS A 96 -35.64 -62.84 105.29
N ASP A 97 -36.10 -63.20 104.09
CA ASP A 97 -35.68 -64.38 103.35
C ASP A 97 -34.93 -63.98 102.07
N VAL A 98 -33.83 -64.67 101.82
CA VAL A 98 -32.84 -64.32 100.78
C VAL A 98 -32.49 -65.55 99.97
N ARG A 99 -32.97 -65.58 98.72
CA ARG A 99 -32.69 -66.64 97.76
C ARG A 99 -31.55 -66.24 96.84
N VAL A 100 -30.42 -66.93 96.97
CA VAL A 100 -29.25 -66.82 96.09
C VAL A 100 -29.29 -67.97 95.10
N THR A 101 -29.51 -67.66 93.83
CA THR A 101 -29.55 -68.63 92.74
C THR A 101 -28.38 -68.43 91.80
N ARG A 102 -27.67 -69.50 91.46
CA ARG A 102 -26.69 -69.52 90.37
C ARG A 102 -27.11 -70.51 89.29
N ARG A 103 -26.89 -70.14 88.04
CA ARG A 103 -27.10 -70.97 86.85
C ARG A 103 -25.84 -71.05 86.02
N VAL A 104 -25.62 -72.17 85.32
CA VAL A 104 -24.67 -72.27 84.20
C VAL A 104 -25.24 -73.09 83.06
N TYR A 105 -25.13 -72.56 81.85
CA TYR A 105 -25.50 -73.21 80.60
C TYR A 105 -24.29 -73.93 79.99
N ARG A 106 -24.52 -74.91 79.11
CA ARG A 106 -23.44 -75.61 78.39
C ARG A 106 -22.53 -74.66 77.57
N ASP A 107 -23.00 -73.47 77.23
CA ASP A 107 -22.23 -72.41 76.56
C ASP A 107 -21.24 -71.68 77.51
N GLY A 108 -21.06 -72.15 78.75
CA GLY A 108 -20.20 -71.53 79.77
C GLY A 108 -20.78 -70.28 80.45
N ASN A 109 -21.81 -69.67 79.86
CA ASN A 109 -22.53 -68.53 80.43
C ASN A 109 -23.08 -68.87 81.84
N SER A 110 -22.66 -68.09 82.83
CA SER A 110 -23.12 -68.20 84.23
C SER A 110 -24.00 -67.01 84.62
N GLU A 111 -25.23 -67.27 85.07
CA GLU A 111 -26.11 -66.24 85.63
C GLU A 111 -26.12 -66.30 87.16
N TYR A 112 -26.34 -65.13 87.76
CA TYR A 112 -26.43 -64.94 89.20
C TYR A 112 -27.71 -64.16 89.50
N LEU A 113 -28.57 -64.69 90.37
CA LEU A 113 -29.84 -64.08 90.73
C LEU A 113 -29.99 -63.98 92.25
N LEU A 114 -30.46 -62.83 92.73
CA LEU A 114 -30.81 -62.58 94.12
C LEU A 114 -32.32 -62.31 94.18
N ASN A 115 -33.07 -63.11 94.92
CA ASN A 115 -34.54 -63.07 94.96
C ASN A 115 -35.18 -63.04 93.55
N LYS A 116 -34.62 -63.85 92.62
CA LYS A 116 -34.96 -63.94 91.18
C LYS A 116 -34.59 -62.72 90.32
N MET A 117 -34.02 -61.65 90.88
CA MET A 117 -33.49 -60.50 90.11
C MET A 117 -32.05 -60.78 89.66
N PRO A 118 -31.68 -60.53 88.39
CA PRO A 118 -30.31 -60.72 87.93
C PRO A 118 -29.35 -59.71 88.58
N CYS A 119 -28.20 -60.19 89.03
CA CYS A 119 -27.17 -59.41 89.74
C CYS A 119 -25.76 -59.80 89.27
N ARG A 120 -24.72 -59.08 89.70
CA ARG A 120 -23.33 -59.45 89.39
C ARG A 120 -22.76 -60.30 90.51
N LEU A 121 -21.82 -61.19 90.17
CA LEU A 121 -21.05 -61.95 91.16
C LEU A 121 -20.39 -61.06 92.23
N ARG A 122 -19.92 -59.86 91.85
CA ARG A 122 -19.37 -58.88 92.80
C ARG A 122 -20.40 -58.47 93.86
N ASP A 123 -21.68 -58.40 93.51
CA ASP A 123 -22.74 -57.92 94.39
C ASP A 123 -23.08 -59.00 95.43
N ILE A 124 -23.18 -60.27 95.02
CA ILE A 124 -23.27 -61.43 95.93
C ILE A 124 -22.04 -61.53 96.82
N GLN A 125 -20.83 -61.39 96.27
CA GLN A 125 -19.59 -61.46 97.05
C GLN A 125 -19.47 -60.30 98.06
N ASN A 126 -20.00 -59.11 97.75
CA ASN A 126 -20.08 -58.00 98.70
C ASN A 126 -21.13 -58.25 99.80
N LEU A 127 -22.24 -58.92 99.48
CA LEU A 127 -23.34 -59.22 100.41
C LEU A 127 -22.90 -60.18 101.52
N PHE A 128 -22.18 -61.25 101.17
CA PHE A 128 -21.64 -62.23 102.14
C PHE A 128 -20.22 -61.89 102.64
N ALA A 129 -19.68 -60.71 102.32
CA ALA A 129 -18.32 -60.31 102.72
C ALA A 129 -18.14 -60.16 104.23
N ASP A 130 -19.20 -59.75 104.93
CA ASP A 130 -19.13 -59.40 106.36
C ASP A 130 -19.65 -60.52 107.28
N THR A 131 -20.34 -61.54 106.73
CA THR A 131 -20.96 -62.63 107.49
C THR A 131 -20.12 -63.90 107.63
N GLY A 132 -18.89 -63.93 107.09
CA GLY A 132 -18.01 -65.10 107.19
C GLY A 132 -18.51 -66.35 106.43
N ILE A 133 -19.40 -66.16 105.44
CA ILE A 133 -19.88 -67.18 104.49
C ILE A 133 -19.39 -66.85 103.05
N ALA A 134 -18.36 -66.01 102.96
CA ALA A 134 -17.71 -65.62 101.69
C ALA A 134 -16.96 -66.79 101.02
N ARG A 135 -16.45 -66.53 99.80
CA ARG A 135 -15.77 -67.51 98.94
C ARG A 135 -14.63 -68.30 99.60
N ALA A 136 -13.88 -67.70 100.53
CA ALA A 136 -12.74 -68.34 101.19
C ALA A 136 -13.09 -68.93 102.58
N ALA A 137 -14.35 -68.79 103.01
CA ALA A 137 -14.78 -68.87 104.40
C ALA A 137 -14.27 -70.09 105.19
N TYR A 138 -13.73 -69.80 106.37
CA TYR A 138 -13.37 -70.75 107.41
C TYR A 138 -14.54 -71.66 107.84
N SER A 139 -15.78 -71.20 107.67
CA SER A 139 -17.01 -71.96 107.98
C SER A 139 -17.24 -73.15 107.04
N MET A 140 -16.60 -73.20 105.86
CA MET A 140 -16.78 -74.25 104.87
C MET A 140 -15.55 -75.16 104.75
N MET A 141 -15.33 -76.03 105.73
CA MET A 141 -14.22 -76.99 105.72
C MET A 141 -14.34 -78.04 104.60
N GLU A 142 -13.22 -78.33 103.94
CA GLU A 142 -13.05 -79.45 103.00
C GLU A 142 -12.26 -80.60 103.63
N GLN A 143 -12.46 -81.79 103.08
CA GLN A 143 -11.47 -82.87 103.14
C GLN A 143 -10.10 -82.35 102.67
N GLY A 144 -9.13 -82.29 103.58
CA GLY A 144 -7.78 -81.75 103.34
C GLY A 144 -7.56 -80.29 103.77
N LYS A 145 -8.60 -79.45 103.91
CA LYS A 145 -8.40 -78.05 104.34
C LYS A 145 -7.91 -77.92 105.80
N ILE A 146 -8.25 -78.87 106.67
CA ILE A 146 -7.75 -78.90 108.06
C ILE A 146 -6.22 -79.05 108.07
N ASP A 147 -5.70 -80.01 107.31
CA ASP A 147 -4.26 -80.26 107.17
C ASP A 147 -3.55 -79.09 106.47
N MET A 148 -4.18 -78.50 105.45
CA MET A 148 -3.69 -77.26 104.81
C MET A 148 -3.56 -76.10 105.81
N ILE A 149 -4.52 -75.90 106.71
CA ILE A 149 -4.45 -74.83 107.73
C ILE A 149 -3.32 -75.11 108.73
N LEU A 150 -3.14 -76.36 109.17
CA LEU A 150 -2.09 -76.74 110.11
C LEU A 150 -0.67 -76.62 109.50
N SER A 151 -0.50 -77.05 108.26
CA SER A 151 0.76 -77.00 107.50
C SER A 151 1.04 -75.67 106.79
N SER A 152 0.05 -74.76 106.70
CA SER A 152 0.18 -73.45 106.05
C SER A 152 1.32 -72.60 106.63
N ARG A 153 1.94 -71.79 105.76
CA ARG A 153 2.89 -70.75 106.18
C ARG A 153 2.16 -69.64 106.96
N PRO A 154 2.86 -68.87 107.82
CA PRO A 154 2.25 -67.77 108.58
C PRO A 154 1.54 -66.74 107.69
N GLU A 155 2.04 -66.49 106.48
CA GLU A 155 1.48 -65.55 105.51
C GLU A 155 0.12 -66.02 104.96
N ASP A 156 0.01 -67.31 104.62
CA ASP A 156 -1.23 -67.91 104.13
C ASP A 156 -2.26 -68.01 105.27
N ARG A 157 -1.80 -68.41 106.46
CA ARG A 157 -2.62 -68.51 107.68
C ARG A 157 -3.20 -67.16 108.10
N ARG A 158 -2.44 -66.08 107.87
CA ARG A 158 -2.88 -64.70 108.13
C ARG A 158 -4.15 -64.34 107.35
N ALA A 159 -4.32 -64.84 106.12
CA ALA A 159 -5.53 -64.56 105.34
C ALA A 159 -6.81 -65.06 106.05
N VAL A 160 -6.76 -66.23 106.68
CA VAL A 160 -7.88 -66.80 107.46
C VAL A 160 -8.23 -65.92 108.66
N PHE A 161 -7.23 -65.41 109.38
CA PHE A 161 -7.46 -64.48 110.49
C PHE A 161 -7.97 -63.11 110.03
N GLU A 162 -7.57 -62.62 108.86
CA GLU A 162 -8.04 -61.34 108.33
C GLU A 162 -9.45 -61.42 107.73
N GLU A 163 -9.88 -62.60 107.26
CA GLU A 163 -11.28 -62.90 106.93
C GLU A 163 -12.14 -63.02 108.19
N ALA A 164 -11.69 -63.78 109.21
CA ALA A 164 -12.39 -63.88 110.50
C ALA A 164 -12.50 -62.54 111.25
N ALA A 165 -11.60 -61.59 110.98
CA ALA A 165 -11.65 -60.22 111.52
C ALA A 165 -12.45 -59.23 110.63
N GLY A 166 -13.06 -59.66 109.52
CA GLY A 166 -13.86 -58.82 108.61
C GLY A 166 -13.10 -57.74 107.83
N ILE A 167 -11.78 -57.57 108.03
CA ILE A 167 -11.03 -56.44 107.48
C ILE A 167 -10.81 -56.53 105.95
N THR A 168 -11.10 -57.68 105.34
CA THR A 168 -10.92 -57.95 103.91
C THR A 168 -11.70 -56.97 103.02
N LYS A 169 -12.93 -56.59 103.40
CA LYS A 169 -13.76 -55.60 102.68
C LYS A 169 -13.07 -54.24 102.61
N TYR A 170 -12.64 -53.70 103.75
CA TYR A 170 -11.93 -52.42 103.83
C TYR A 170 -10.58 -52.47 103.11
N LYS A 171 -9.85 -53.60 103.18
CA LYS A 171 -8.60 -53.80 102.41
C LYS A 171 -8.84 -53.86 100.89
N ALA A 172 -9.97 -54.38 100.43
CA ALA A 172 -10.33 -54.33 99.01
C ALA A 172 -10.67 -52.90 98.56
N GLN A 173 -11.52 -52.20 99.31
CA GLN A 173 -11.89 -50.80 99.06
C GLN A 173 -10.67 -49.86 99.03
N LYS A 174 -9.75 -49.98 100.00
CA LYS A 174 -8.50 -49.18 100.03
C LYS A 174 -7.64 -49.39 98.78
N ARG A 175 -7.51 -50.64 98.30
CA ARG A 175 -6.76 -50.95 97.06
C ARG A 175 -7.44 -50.41 95.81
N GLU A 176 -8.78 -50.41 95.75
CA GLU A 176 -9.51 -49.79 94.64
C GLU A 176 -9.39 -48.26 94.66
N ALA A 177 -9.45 -47.62 95.84
CA ALA A 177 -9.30 -46.19 96.00
C ALA A 177 -7.89 -45.69 95.60
N LEU A 178 -6.83 -46.38 96.03
CA LEU A 178 -5.45 -46.03 95.66
C LEU A 178 -5.22 -46.12 94.14
N ARG A 179 -5.69 -47.18 93.49
CA ARG A 179 -5.62 -47.32 92.02
C ARG A 179 -6.37 -46.21 91.27
N LYS A 180 -7.49 -45.73 91.83
CA LYS A 180 -8.23 -44.58 91.26
C LYS A 180 -7.45 -43.28 91.45
N LEU A 181 -6.81 -43.08 92.61
CA LEU A 181 -5.97 -41.91 92.88
C LEU A 181 -4.78 -41.84 91.91
N GLU A 182 -4.00 -42.92 91.79
CA GLU A 182 -2.89 -43.08 90.84
C GLU A 182 -3.32 -42.73 89.39
N ALA A 183 -4.49 -43.23 88.97
CA ALA A 183 -5.06 -42.94 87.65
C ALA A 183 -5.49 -41.47 87.50
N THR A 184 -5.99 -40.81 88.55
CA THR A 184 -6.30 -39.37 88.51
C THR A 184 -5.05 -38.49 88.47
N GLU A 185 -3.99 -38.84 89.20
CA GLU A 185 -2.71 -38.12 89.19
C GLU A 185 -2.06 -38.15 87.81
N ALA A 186 -2.04 -39.32 87.14
CA ALA A 186 -1.58 -39.46 85.77
C ALA A 186 -2.40 -38.61 84.77
N ASN A 187 -3.72 -38.47 84.99
CA ASN A 187 -4.56 -37.59 84.18
C ASN A 187 -4.27 -36.10 84.42
N LEU A 188 -4.02 -35.68 85.66
CA LEU A 188 -3.67 -34.31 86.01
C LEU A 188 -2.33 -33.88 85.39
N LEU A 189 -1.33 -34.76 85.38
CA LEU A 189 -0.05 -34.52 84.69
C LEU A 189 -0.27 -34.25 83.19
N ARG A 190 -1.07 -35.09 82.52
CA ARG A 190 -1.42 -34.91 81.09
C ARG A 190 -2.15 -33.58 80.83
N ILE A 191 -3.06 -33.18 81.71
CA ILE A 191 -3.76 -31.88 81.61
C ILE A 191 -2.76 -30.73 81.79
N GLY A 192 -1.80 -30.85 82.70
CA GLY A 192 -0.72 -29.88 82.89
C GLY A 192 0.09 -29.61 81.62
N ASP A 193 0.42 -30.66 80.85
CA ASP A 193 1.15 -30.52 79.58
C ASP A 193 0.30 -29.92 78.46
N VAL A 194 -0.98 -30.27 78.37
CA VAL A 194 -1.92 -29.61 77.45
C VAL A 194 -2.02 -28.11 77.74
N ILE A 195 -2.08 -27.71 79.02
CA ILE A 195 -2.12 -26.30 79.43
C ILE A 195 -0.82 -25.57 79.05
N LYS A 196 0.35 -26.20 79.13
CA LYS A 196 1.64 -25.61 78.70
C LYS A 196 1.63 -25.32 77.18
N GLU A 197 1.22 -26.29 76.37
CA GLU A 197 1.21 -26.14 74.90
C GLU A 197 0.12 -25.15 74.45
N VAL A 198 -1.08 -25.16 75.05
CA VAL A 198 -2.11 -24.13 74.76
C VAL A 198 -1.61 -22.72 75.11
N LYS A 199 -0.91 -22.53 76.24
CA LYS A 199 -0.28 -21.23 76.58
C LYS A 199 0.77 -20.80 75.55
N ARG A 200 1.58 -21.74 75.04
CA ARG A 200 2.56 -21.49 73.97
C ARG A 200 1.89 -21.06 72.66
N GLN A 201 0.78 -21.70 72.30
CA GLN A 201 -0.01 -21.37 71.11
C GLN A 201 -0.65 -19.98 71.22
N ILE A 202 -1.25 -19.65 72.37
CA ILE A 202 -1.77 -18.30 72.67
C ILE A 202 -0.67 -17.24 72.51
N GLY A 203 0.53 -17.47 73.07
CA GLY A 203 1.66 -16.56 72.91
C GLY A 203 2.19 -16.44 71.47
N SER A 204 1.92 -17.40 70.59
CA SER A 204 2.18 -17.30 69.15
C SER A 204 1.09 -16.46 68.45
N LEU A 205 -0.18 -16.81 68.67
CA LEU A 205 -1.35 -16.15 68.10
C LEU A 205 -1.42 -14.66 68.49
N GLN A 206 -1.10 -14.30 69.73
CA GLN A 206 -1.05 -12.91 70.18
C GLN A 206 0.00 -12.07 69.41
N ARG A 207 1.16 -12.66 69.07
CA ARG A 207 2.19 -11.99 68.25
C ARG A 207 1.75 -11.87 66.79
N GLN A 208 1.06 -12.87 66.25
CA GLN A 208 0.46 -12.82 64.90
C GLN A 208 -0.63 -11.74 64.82
N ALA A 209 -1.56 -11.70 65.78
CA ALA A 209 -2.59 -10.66 65.88
C ALA A 209 -2.00 -9.26 66.04
N GLY A 210 -0.93 -9.11 66.83
CA GLY A 210 -0.18 -7.85 66.93
C GLY A 210 0.45 -7.41 65.62
N LYS A 211 1.01 -8.34 64.83
CA LYS A 211 1.51 -8.05 63.47
C LYS A 211 0.36 -7.66 62.51
N ALA A 212 -0.76 -8.38 62.56
CA ALA A 212 -1.93 -8.11 61.72
C ALA A 212 -2.53 -6.72 61.99
N ARG A 213 -2.70 -6.32 63.26
CA ARG A 213 -3.19 -4.99 63.64
C ARG A 213 -2.27 -3.87 63.17
N ARG A 214 -0.95 -4.02 63.31
CA ARG A 214 0.02 -3.03 62.78
C ARG A 214 -0.01 -2.95 61.25
N TYR A 215 -0.17 -4.07 60.56
CA TYR A 215 -0.35 -4.08 59.10
C TYR A 215 -1.65 -3.39 58.68
N GLN A 216 -2.76 -3.61 59.40
CA GLN A 216 -4.04 -2.95 59.12
C GLN A 216 -3.97 -1.43 59.29
N ALA A 217 -3.29 -0.93 60.33
CA ALA A 217 -3.04 0.50 60.52
C ALA A 217 -2.18 1.08 59.37
N LEU A 218 -0.99 0.51 59.15
CA LEU A 218 -0.09 0.98 58.08
C LEU A 218 -0.71 0.89 56.67
N HIS A 219 -1.64 -0.04 56.43
CA HIS A 219 -2.37 -0.14 55.16
C HIS A 219 -3.53 0.88 55.06
N ALA A 220 -4.10 1.33 56.17
CA ALA A 220 -5.00 2.47 56.17
C ALA A 220 -4.23 3.76 55.84
N ASP A 221 -3.12 3.99 56.55
CA ASP A 221 -2.22 5.13 56.33
C ASP A 221 -1.69 5.17 54.88
N LEU A 222 -1.24 4.03 54.37
CA LEU A 222 -0.77 3.90 52.98
C LEU A 222 -1.86 4.26 51.98
N ARG A 223 -3.11 3.79 52.15
CA ARG A 223 -4.20 4.13 51.22
C ARG A 223 -4.56 5.61 51.22
N VAL A 224 -4.42 6.29 52.36
CA VAL A 224 -4.57 7.75 52.44
C VAL A 224 -3.45 8.44 51.68
N LEU A 225 -2.19 8.03 51.88
CA LEU A 225 -1.03 8.58 51.15
C LEU A 225 -1.08 8.31 49.64
N GLU A 226 -1.48 7.11 49.21
CA GLU A 226 -1.71 6.74 47.80
C GLU A 226 -2.80 7.61 47.18
N SER A 227 -3.87 7.91 47.91
CA SER A 227 -4.96 8.78 47.45
C SER A 227 -4.51 10.23 47.27
N HIS A 228 -3.74 10.77 48.23
CA HIS A 228 -3.15 12.11 48.11
C HIS A 228 -2.12 12.19 46.96
N TYR A 229 -1.28 11.17 46.79
CA TYR A 229 -0.33 11.10 45.68
C TYR A 229 -1.04 11.05 44.33
N SER A 230 -2.10 10.23 44.22
CA SER A 230 -2.92 10.12 43.00
C SER A 230 -3.66 11.42 42.68
N ARG A 231 -4.20 12.14 43.69
CA ARG A 231 -4.78 13.48 43.46
C ARG A 231 -3.71 14.45 42.96
N LYS A 232 -2.53 14.52 43.57
CA LYS A 232 -1.43 15.40 43.12
C LYS A 232 -0.97 15.09 41.69
N GLN A 233 -0.90 13.82 41.30
CA GLN A 233 -0.58 13.42 39.92
C GLN A 233 -1.68 13.87 38.96
N LEU A 234 -2.95 13.76 39.36
CA LEU A 234 -4.08 14.26 38.57
C LEU A 234 -4.09 15.81 38.49
N ASP A 235 -3.79 16.53 39.57
CA ASP A 235 -3.66 18.01 39.56
C ASP A 235 -2.58 18.48 38.55
N LEU A 236 -1.45 17.77 38.48
CA LEU A 236 -0.39 18.03 37.52
C LEU A 236 -0.85 17.74 36.08
N LEU A 237 -1.47 16.59 35.83
CA LEU A 237 -1.99 16.23 34.51
C LEU A 237 -3.13 17.15 34.04
N GLU A 238 -3.98 17.64 34.94
CA GLU A 238 -5.00 18.68 34.65
C GLU A 238 -4.33 20.01 34.27
N THR A 239 -3.18 20.34 34.87
CA THR A 239 -2.39 21.54 34.53
C THR A 239 -1.72 21.39 33.15
N ASP A 240 -0.98 20.30 32.93
CA ASP A 240 -0.31 19.99 31.65
C ASP A 240 -1.32 19.95 30.49
N LEU A 241 -2.50 19.37 30.72
CA LEU A 241 -3.60 19.31 29.76
C LEU A 241 -4.17 20.71 29.48
N SER A 242 -4.29 21.58 30.50
CA SER A 242 -4.73 22.96 30.33
C SER A 242 -3.75 23.77 29.46
N ASP A 243 -2.45 23.61 29.68
CA ASP A 243 -1.42 24.31 28.90
C ASP A 243 -1.30 23.76 27.46
N CYS A 244 -1.46 22.44 27.27
CA CYS A 244 -1.60 21.86 25.94
C CYS A 244 -2.82 22.43 25.16
N HIS A 245 -3.97 22.63 25.82
CA HIS A 245 -5.14 23.22 25.17
C HIS A 245 -4.91 24.68 24.76
N LYS A 246 -4.26 25.49 25.62
CA LYS A 246 -3.90 26.89 25.29
C LYS A 246 -2.95 26.96 24.09
N GLU A 247 -1.97 26.07 24.03
CA GLU A 247 -1.02 26.03 22.90
C GLU A 247 -1.68 25.54 21.61
N VAL A 248 -2.59 24.56 21.67
CA VAL A 248 -3.41 24.15 20.52
C VAL A 248 -4.27 25.31 20.03
N GLU A 249 -4.98 26.01 20.93
CA GLU A 249 -5.82 27.15 20.57
C GLU A 249 -4.99 28.30 19.94
N ARG A 250 -3.82 28.62 20.51
CA ARG A 250 -2.87 29.58 19.96
C ARG A 250 -2.38 29.19 18.55
N LEU A 251 -2.11 27.90 18.33
CA LEU A 251 -1.70 27.38 17.03
C LEU A 251 -2.85 27.41 16.00
N THR A 252 -4.08 27.06 16.39
CA THR A 252 -5.26 27.16 15.52
C THR A 252 -5.56 28.62 15.12
N GLN A 253 -5.51 29.57 16.07
CA GLN A 253 -5.62 31.00 15.77
C GLN A 253 -4.50 31.46 14.80
N SER A 254 -3.27 30.97 14.98
CA SER A 254 -2.14 31.26 14.09
C SER A 254 -2.28 30.61 12.70
N GLU A 255 -2.86 29.40 12.59
CA GLU A 255 -3.19 28.77 11.31
C GLU A 255 -4.23 29.61 10.57
N GLN A 256 -5.34 29.93 11.23
CA GLN A 256 -6.46 30.65 10.62
C GLN A 256 -6.03 32.06 10.16
N ALA A 257 -5.30 32.81 10.99
CA ALA A 257 -4.75 34.12 10.60
C ALA A 257 -3.60 34.05 9.57
N THR A 258 -3.10 32.85 9.25
CA THR A 258 -2.18 32.62 8.11
C THR A 258 -2.96 32.23 6.86
N ARG A 259 -4.01 31.42 7.00
CA ARG A 259 -4.93 31.02 5.94
C ARG A 259 -5.66 32.22 5.35
N GLU A 260 -6.19 33.11 6.19
CA GLU A 260 -6.78 34.39 5.77
C GLU A 260 -5.78 35.26 4.96
N LYS A 261 -4.48 35.19 5.23
CA LYS A 261 -3.45 35.90 4.44
C LYS A 261 -3.17 35.21 3.11
N ILE A 262 -3.23 33.87 3.06
CA ILE A 262 -3.11 33.09 1.82
C ILE A 262 -4.32 33.40 0.93
N ASP A 263 -5.55 33.27 1.44
CA ASP A 263 -6.79 33.52 0.69
C ASP A 263 -6.82 34.95 0.13
N ASN A 264 -6.43 35.96 0.92
CA ASN A 264 -6.29 37.34 0.44
C ASN A 264 -5.18 37.52 -0.62
N SER A 265 -4.10 36.74 -0.54
CA SER A 265 -3.01 36.76 -1.54
C SER A 265 -3.41 36.06 -2.85
N GLU A 266 -4.18 34.98 -2.78
CA GLU A 266 -4.73 34.28 -3.94
C GLU A 266 -5.81 35.10 -4.66
N ASN A 267 -6.65 35.81 -3.90
CA ASN A 267 -7.59 36.80 -4.45
C ASN A 267 -6.85 37.90 -5.21
N ARG A 268 -5.85 38.54 -4.58
CA ARG A 268 -5.02 39.56 -5.25
C ARG A 268 -4.27 39.03 -6.47
N LEU A 269 -3.70 37.83 -6.40
CA LEU A 269 -3.05 37.18 -7.55
C LEU A 269 -4.06 36.92 -8.69
N THR A 270 -5.32 36.66 -8.37
CA THR A 270 -6.39 36.49 -9.35
C THR A 270 -6.80 37.82 -9.99
N GLU A 271 -6.88 38.91 -9.22
CA GLU A 271 -7.06 40.27 -9.73
C GLU A 271 -5.91 40.71 -10.65
N GLU A 272 -4.65 40.52 -10.21
CA GLU A 272 -3.44 40.83 -10.99
C GLU A 272 -3.39 39.99 -12.28
N ARG A 273 -3.78 38.71 -12.24
CA ARG A 273 -3.97 37.87 -13.45
C ARG A 273 -5.07 38.39 -14.37
N HIS A 274 -6.20 38.86 -13.85
CA HIS A 274 -7.25 39.45 -14.67
C HIS A 274 -6.81 40.77 -15.32
N ALA A 275 -6.01 41.59 -14.64
CA ALA A 275 -5.40 42.78 -15.21
C ALA A 275 -4.39 42.44 -16.32
N LEU A 276 -3.52 41.44 -16.10
CA LEU A 276 -2.54 40.99 -17.08
C LEU A 276 -3.21 40.41 -18.34
N ASN A 277 -4.26 39.58 -18.19
CA ASN A 277 -5.02 39.05 -19.33
C ASN A 277 -5.68 40.16 -20.17
N LYS A 278 -6.14 41.26 -19.55
CA LYS A 278 -6.66 42.42 -20.30
C LYS A 278 -5.55 43.10 -21.11
N LEU A 279 -4.40 43.33 -20.48
CA LEU A 279 -3.26 43.96 -21.13
C LEU A 279 -2.70 43.10 -22.29
N ASP A 280 -2.68 41.77 -22.15
CA ASP A 280 -2.30 40.85 -23.24
C ASP A 280 -3.28 40.92 -24.42
N ILE A 281 -4.59 41.11 -24.18
CA ILE A 281 -5.60 41.35 -25.23
C ILE A 281 -5.35 42.70 -25.89
N GLU A 282 -5.17 43.78 -25.12
CA GLU A 282 -4.87 45.12 -25.65
C GLU A 282 -3.57 45.14 -26.48
N ILE A 283 -2.56 44.37 -26.08
CA ILE A 283 -1.31 44.16 -26.83
C ILE A 283 -1.55 43.33 -28.10
N ALA A 284 -2.39 42.30 -28.06
CA ALA A 284 -2.73 41.50 -29.23
C ALA A 284 -3.50 42.31 -30.28
N ASP A 285 -4.51 43.08 -29.87
CA ASP A 285 -5.28 43.98 -30.74
C ASP A 285 -4.37 45.07 -31.33
N SER A 286 -3.51 45.69 -30.50
CA SER A 286 -2.52 46.67 -30.97
C SER A 286 -1.54 46.09 -32.00
N ARG A 287 -1.11 44.83 -31.82
CA ARG A 287 -0.24 44.13 -32.78
C ARG A 287 -0.98 43.78 -34.08
N ALA A 288 -2.26 43.39 -33.99
CA ALA A 288 -3.09 43.14 -35.16
C ALA A 288 -3.31 44.43 -35.98
N GLU A 289 -3.53 45.55 -35.32
CA GLU A 289 -3.66 46.87 -35.97
C GLU A 289 -2.33 47.33 -36.60
N VAL A 290 -1.19 47.15 -35.93
CA VAL A 290 0.13 47.40 -36.55
C VAL A 290 0.34 46.50 -37.77
N GLN A 291 0.03 45.20 -37.70
CA GLN A 291 0.14 44.29 -38.83
C GLN A 291 -0.78 44.68 -40.00
N ARG A 292 -1.98 45.20 -39.71
CA ARG A 292 -2.92 45.75 -40.70
C ARG A 292 -2.32 46.98 -41.39
N LEU A 293 -1.84 47.94 -40.62
CA LEU A 293 -1.21 49.17 -41.12
C LEU A 293 0.07 48.90 -41.90
N GLU A 294 0.92 47.96 -41.46
CA GLU A 294 2.10 47.52 -42.22
C GLU A 294 1.71 46.86 -43.55
N SER A 295 0.63 46.09 -43.58
CA SER A 295 0.12 45.46 -44.82
C SER A 295 -0.43 46.52 -45.80
N GLU A 296 -1.10 47.55 -45.28
CA GLU A 296 -1.55 48.70 -46.08
C GLU A 296 -0.37 49.53 -46.59
N ILE A 297 0.61 49.82 -45.74
CA ILE A 297 1.86 50.51 -46.14
C ILE A 297 2.62 49.70 -47.20
N ALA A 298 2.67 48.37 -47.09
CA ALA A 298 3.28 47.50 -48.09
C ALA A 298 2.52 47.58 -49.42
N ALA A 299 1.19 47.46 -49.41
CA ALA A 299 0.36 47.59 -50.61
C ALA A 299 0.48 48.98 -51.27
N HIS A 300 0.52 50.05 -50.46
CA HIS A 300 0.77 51.41 -50.95
C HIS A 300 2.17 51.58 -51.53
N ARG A 301 3.21 51.01 -50.90
CA ARG A 301 4.60 51.00 -51.43
C ARG A 301 4.68 50.27 -52.77
N SER A 302 4.12 49.06 -52.89
CA SER A 302 4.06 48.32 -54.16
C SER A 302 3.31 49.09 -55.25
N ARG A 303 2.25 49.83 -54.88
CA ARG A 303 1.49 50.67 -55.82
C ARG A 303 2.25 51.93 -56.24
N ILE A 304 3.01 52.54 -55.33
CA ILE A 304 3.92 53.66 -55.64
C ILE A 304 5.04 53.19 -56.57
N GLU A 305 5.63 52.02 -56.30
CA GLU A 305 6.71 51.43 -57.08
C GLU A 305 6.24 51.04 -58.50
N PHE A 306 5.08 50.39 -58.62
CA PHE A 306 4.44 50.14 -59.92
C PHE A 306 4.16 51.44 -60.69
N ASN A 307 3.68 52.49 -60.01
CA ASN A 307 3.46 53.80 -60.63
C ASN A 307 4.77 54.49 -61.03
N ARG A 308 5.88 54.29 -60.30
CA ARG A 308 7.23 54.77 -60.67
C ARG A 308 7.75 54.07 -61.90
N GLN A 309 7.75 52.74 -61.92
CA GLN A 309 8.19 51.94 -63.06
C GLN A 309 7.37 52.31 -64.31
N ARG A 310 6.05 52.50 -64.17
CA ARG A 310 5.19 52.96 -65.26
C ARG A 310 5.44 54.42 -65.67
N ALA A 311 5.87 55.29 -64.76
CA ALA A 311 6.29 56.66 -65.08
C ALA A 311 7.65 56.69 -65.78
N GLU A 312 8.57 55.80 -65.42
CA GLU A 312 9.84 55.58 -66.10
C GLU A 312 9.63 54.99 -67.50
N GLU A 313 8.79 53.96 -67.67
CA GLU A 313 8.36 53.45 -68.98
C GLU A 313 7.76 54.55 -69.87
N LEU A 314 6.93 55.42 -69.30
CA LEU A 314 6.34 56.55 -70.03
C LEU A 314 7.37 57.65 -70.34
N ALA A 315 8.33 57.92 -69.45
CA ALA A 315 9.43 58.84 -69.72
C ALA A 315 10.35 58.29 -70.82
N ASP A 316 10.65 56.99 -70.81
CA ASP A 316 11.44 56.30 -71.83
C ASP A 316 10.73 56.31 -73.20
N LEU A 317 9.40 56.15 -73.21
CA LEU A 317 8.56 56.32 -74.41
C LEU A 317 8.54 57.77 -74.90
N VAL A 318 8.48 58.76 -74.01
CA VAL A 318 8.57 60.20 -74.37
C VAL A 318 9.94 60.54 -74.91
N GLU A 319 11.03 60.03 -74.33
CA GLU A 319 12.40 60.30 -74.78
C GLU A 319 12.68 59.62 -76.14
N ARG A 320 12.16 58.40 -76.36
CA ARG A 320 12.14 57.74 -77.68
C ARG A 320 11.35 58.57 -78.70
N ALA A 321 10.14 59.03 -78.35
CA ALA A 321 9.34 59.88 -79.23
C ALA A 321 10.02 61.22 -79.53
N GLN A 322 10.71 61.83 -78.57
CA GLN A 322 11.51 63.05 -78.77
C GLN A 322 12.73 62.79 -79.67
N ARG A 323 13.39 61.62 -79.56
CA ARG A 323 14.45 61.20 -80.48
C ARG A 323 13.90 60.97 -81.90
N ASP A 324 12.75 60.31 -82.04
CA ASP A 324 12.08 60.10 -83.34
C ASP A 324 11.64 61.43 -83.98
N ILE A 325 11.11 62.37 -83.19
CA ILE A 325 10.80 63.74 -83.62
C ILE A 325 12.07 64.48 -84.03
N GLY A 326 13.14 64.43 -83.23
CA GLY A 326 14.41 65.07 -83.54
C GLY A 326 15.08 64.52 -84.81
N ASP A 327 14.94 63.21 -85.08
CA ASP A 327 15.40 62.60 -86.32
C ASP A 327 14.45 62.85 -87.50
N ALA A 328 13.15 63.03 -87.26
CA ALA A 328 12.21 63.53 -88.27
C ALA A 328 12.51 64.99 -88.64
N GLU A 329 12.84 65.85 -87.68
CA GLU A 329 13.29 67.22 -87.91
C GLU A 329 14.61 67.28 -88.68
N LYS A 330 15.59 66.43 -88.36
CA LYS A 330 16.84 66.33 -89.14
C LYS A 330 16.55 65.93 -90.59
N LYS A 331 15.64 64.96 -90.81
CA LYS A 331 15.20 64.57 -92.16
C LYS A 331 14.46 65.72 -92.87
N ALA A 332 13.58 66.44 -92.17
CA ALA A 332 12.84 67.58 -92.71
C ALA A 332 13.77 68.74 -93.08
N LYS A 333 14.72 69.11 -92.21
CA LYS A 333 15.76 70.12 -92.49
C LYS A 333 16.66 69.71 -93.65
N LYS A 334 17.00 68.42 -93.76
CA LYS A 334 17.78 67.91 -94.89
C LYS A 334 16.99 67.95 -96.21
N HIS A 335 15.73 67.53 -96.22
CA HIS A 335 14.88 67.63 -97.40
C HIS A 335 14.54 69.09 -97.76
N ALA A 336 14.44 70.00 -96.79
CA ALA A 336 14.32 71.43 -97.06
C ALA A 336 15.56 71.99 -97.76
N ALA A 337 16.76 71.61 -97.34
CA ALA A 337 18.01 71.97 -98.03
C ALA A 337 18.13 71.33 -99.43
N GLU A 338 17.67 70.09 -99.61
CA GLU A 338 17.58 69.42 -100.93
C GLU A 338 16.56 70.13 -101.87
N VAL A 339 15.47 70.68 -101.33
CA VAL A 339 14.48 71.51 -102.04
C VAL A 339 15.04 72.90 -102.38
N GLU A 340 15.75 73.55 -101.45
CA GLU A 340 16.40 74.85 -101.68
C GLU A 340 17.49 74.72 -102.76
N GLN A 341 18.29 73.66 -102.70
CA GLN A 341 19.31 73.38 -103.72
C GLN A 341 18.69 73.08 -105.09
N THR A 342 17.56 72.37 -105.16
CA THR A 342 16.87 72.13 -106.45
C THR A 342 16.20 73.39 -106.98
N ASN A 343 15.56 74.22 -106.15
CA ASN A 343 15.00 75.51 -106.55
C ASN A 343 16.07 76.45 -107.13
N ASN A 344 17.26 76.53 -106.51
CA ASN A 344 18.37 77.31 -107.05
C ASN A 344 18.83 76.79 -108.43
N SER A 345 18.89 75.47 -108.62
CA SER A 345 19.21 74.89 -109.94
C SER A 345 18.13 75.11 -111.00
N ILE A 346 16.85 75.25 -110.59
CA ILE A 346 15.75 75.63 -111.50
C ILE A 346 15.91 77.09 -111.93
N ALA A 347 16.24 77.99 -111.01
CA ALA A 347 16.48 79.41 -111.34
C ALA A 347 17.65 79.61 -112.31
N GLU A 348 18.76 78.88 -112.15
CA GLU A 348 19.86 78.90 -113.14
C GLU A 348 19.42 78.42 -114.52
N ILE A 349 18.58 77.37 -114.60
CA ILE A 349 18.06 76.84 -115.86
C ILE A 349 17.08 77.80 -116.52
N GLU A 350 16.18 78.44 -115.77
CA GLU A 350 15.26 79.47 -116.29
C GLU A 350 16.02 80.68 -116.84
N GLN A 351 17.10 81.11 -116.18
CA GLN A 351 17.94 82.21 -116.66
C GLN A 351 18.67 81.83 -117.97
N GLN A 352 19.24 80.62 -118.06
CA GLN A 352 19.88 80.13 -119.30
C GLN A 352 18.87 79.96 -120.46
N LEU A 353 17.62 79.56 -120.16
CA LEU A 353 16.56 79.47 -121.16
C LEU A 353 16.29 80.84 -121.80
N LYS A 354 16.19 81.87 -120.96
CA LYS A 354 15.86 83.25 -121.35
C LYS A 354 16.94 83.91 -122.21
N GLU A 355 18.22 83.62 -121.95
CA GLU A 355 19.33 84.04 -122.81
C GLU A 355 19.25 83.37 -124.19
N LYS A 356 18.93 82.06 -124.26
CA LYS A 356 18.83 81.33 -125.53
C LYS A 356 17.61 81.67 -126.37
N GLU A 357 16.50 82.05 -125.73
CA GLU A 357 15.34 82.62 -126.43
C GLU A 357 15.68 84.00 -127.06
N SER A 358 16.49 84.83 -126.38
CA SER A 358 16.96 86.11 -126.91
C SER A 358 17.87 85.94 -128.14
N GLU A 359 18.86 85.04 -128.08
CA GLU A 359 19.76 84.72 -129.22
C GLU A 359 18.98 84.25 -130.46
N LEU A 360 17.95 83.41 -130.26
CA LEU A 360 17.10 82.93 -131.35
C LEU A 360 16.27 84.04 -132.01
N GLY A 361 15.80 85.02 -131.23
CA GLY A 361 15.07 86.18 -131.74
C GLY A 361 15.91 87.04 -132.68
N GLU A 362 17.15 87.36 -132.29
CA GLU A 362 18.05 88.18 -133.11
C GLU A 362 18.44 87.46 -134.42
N LEU A 363 18.82 86.19 -134.35
CA LEU A 363 19.19 85.38 -135.53
C LEU A 363 18.04 85.22 -136.52
N ALA A 364 16.80 85.06 -136.04
CA ALA A 364 15.62 85.02 -136.91
C ALA A 364 15.40 86.35 -137.65
N SER A 365 15.64 87.49 -137.00
CA SER A 365 15.50 88.81 -137.62
C SER A 365 16.50 89.04 -138.75
N LEU A 366 17.76 88.64 -138.57
CA LEU A 366 18.83 88.74 -139.59
C LEU A 366 18.51 87.90 -140.83
N ALA A 367 18.06 86.65 -140.62
CA ALA A 367 17.69 85.74 -141.71
C ALA A 367 16.57 86.33 -142.58
N GLY A 368 15.54 86.93 -141.96
CA GLY A 368 14.43 87.57 -142.67
C GLY A 368 14.83 88.76 -143.55
N GLN A 369 15.79 89.58 -143.10
CA GLN A 369 16.31 90.70 -143.87
C GLN A 369 17.18 90.26 -145.05
N ILE A 370 18.06 89.27 -144.85
CA ILE A 370 18.92 88.71 -145.90
C ILE A 370 18.07 88.08 -147.02
N GLN A 371 16.99 87.38 -146.69
CA GLN A 371 16.08 86.77 -147.66
C GLN A 371 15.37 87.81 -148.55
N LYS A 372 14.90 88.93 -147.98
CA LYS A 372 14.25 90.03 -148.73
C LYS A 372 15.23 90.80 -149.62
N ASN A 373 16.48 90.98 -149.20
CA ASN A 373 17.50 91.63 -150.02
C ASN A 373 17.97 90.74 -151.19
N ARG A 374 17.97 89.41 -151.01
CA ARG A 374 18.35 88.45 -152.06
C ARG A 374 17.31 88.38 -153.19
N THR A 375 16.02 88.45 -152.87
CA THR A 375 14.93 88.45 -153.87
C THR A 375 14.90 89.74 -154.68
N LYS A 376 15.00 90.92 -154.04
CA LYS A 376 15.09 92.22 -154.76
C LYS A 376 16.27 92.31 -155.73
N ARG A 377 17.45 91.80 -155.35
CA ARG A 377 18.61 91.76 -156.26
C ARG A 377 18.47 90.74 -157.39
N GLY A 378 17.69 89.67 -157.20
CA GLY A 378 17.40 88.69 -158.25
C GLY A 378 16.56 89.28 -159.39
N THR A 379 15.49 90.00 -159.07
CA THR A 379 14.61 90.61 -160.10
C THR A 379 15.33 91.69 -160.90
N GLN A 380 16.12 92.55 -160.24
CA GLN A 380 16.93 93.58 -160.92
C GLN A 380 17.96 92.98 -161.91
N LEU A 381 18.46 91.78 -161.65
CA LEU A 381 19.49 91.15 -162.49
C LEU A 381 18.89 90.56 -163.78
N GLN A 382 17.69 89.96 -163.71
CA GLN A 382 16.96 89.53 -164.92
C GLN A 382 16.52 90.72 -165.78
N GLU A 383 16.07 91.81 -165.15
CA GLU A 383 15.67 93.04 -165.84
C GLU A 383 16.88 93.68 -166.58
N LEU A 384 18.05 93.71 -165.93
CA LEU A 384 19.30 94.15 -166.56
C LEU A 384 19.76 93.25 -167.71
N GLN A 385 19.62 91.92 -167.62
CA GLN A 385 19.92 91.01 -168.74
C GLN A 385 18.98 91.20 -169.95
N LEU A 386 17.71 91.56 -169.69
CA LEU A 386 16.75 91.94 -170.74
C LEU A 386 17.06 93.29 -171.38
N THR A 387 17.74 94.21 -170.69
CA THR A 387 18.31 95.41 -171.33
C THR A 387 19.62 95.13 -172.07
N LEU A 388 20.50 94.29 -171.54
CA LEU A 388 21.83 94.04 -172.13
C LEU A 388 21.73 93.44 -173.54
N SER A 389 20.92 92.38 -173.69
CA SER A 389 20.66 91.75 -174.99
C SER A 389 20.01 92.71 -176.01
N LYS A 390 19.16 93.64 -175.55
CA LYS A 390 18.58 94.70 -176.40
C LYS A 390 19.58 95.81 -176.76
N SER A 391 20.64 96.02 -175.96
CA SER A 391 21.75 96.89 -176.36
C SER A 391 22.74 96.19 -177.31
N GLU A 392 23.04 94.90 -177.12
CA GLU A 392 23.99 94.16 -177.96
C GLU A 392 23.52 94.08 -179.42
N SER A 393 22.25 93.73 -179.68
CA SER A 393 21.70 93.77 -181.05
C SER A 393 21.59 95.18 -181.65
N ARG A 394 21.60 96.23 -180.81
CA ARG A 394 21.66 97.65 -181.25
C ARG A 394 23.08 98.15 -181.47
N ILE A 395 24.11 97.45 -180.99
CA ILE A 395 25.52 97.73 -181.29
C ILE A 395 25.88 97.09 -182.63
N ALA A 396 25.48 95.84 -182.86
CA ALA A 396 25.71 95.14 -184.13
C ALA A 396 25.15 95.88 -185.35
N THR A 397 24.01 96.56 -185.19
CA THR A 397 23.37 97.38 -186.26
C THR A 397 23.97 98.78 -186.43
N VAL A 398 24.90 99.20 -185.57
CA VAL A 398 25.49 100.55 -185.59
C VAL A 398 26.99 100.53 -185.93
N GLU A 399 27.71 99.45 -185.62
CA GLU A 399 29.13 99.30 -186.01
C GLU A 399 29.31 99.09 -187.53
N GLU A 400 28.32 98.49 -188.22
CA GLU A 400 28.35 98.32 -189.68
C GLU A 400 28.06 99.64 -190.43
N GLU A 401 27.34 100.60 -189.82
CA GLU A 401 27.10 101.93 -190.41
C GLU A 401 28.21 102.96 -190.08
N LEU A 402 28.84 102.90 -188.90
CA LEU A 402 29.83 103.90 -188.46
C LEU A 402 31.26 103.73 -189.02
N SER A 403 31.54 102.66 -189.77
CA SER A 403 32.86 102.45 -190.41
C SER A 403 32.97 103.02 -191.83
N GLY A 404 31.86 103.43 -192.45
CA GLY A 404 31.87 104.16 -193.74
C GLY A 404 32.49 105.56 -193.67
N THR A 405 32.73 106.10 -192.47
CA THR A 405 33.07 107.51 -192.23
C THR A 405 34.44 107.74 -191.56
N LYS A 406 35.37 106.77 -191.65
CA LYS A 406 36.77 106.96 -191.19
C LYS A 406 37.86 106.57 -192.21
N THR A 407 37.48 106.02 -193.37
CA THR A 407 38.38 105.66 -194.47
C THR A 407 38.41 106.69 -195.60
N ARG A 408 37.71 107.83 -195.44
CA ARG A 408 37.82 109.01 -196.29
C ARG A 408 38.13 110.23 -195.41
N ARG A 409 39.30 110.81 -195.66
CA ARG A 409 40.07 111.73 -194.80
C ARG A 409 40.73 111.12 -193.57
N ASP A 410 41.97 111.48 -193.23
CA ASP A 410 43.14 111.92 -194.03
C ASP A 410 44.38 111.46 -193.22
N LEU A 411 45.52 111.01 -193.76
CA LEU A 411 46.25 111.38 -194.99
C LEU A 411 46.94 112.74 -194.97
N THR A 412 47.61 113.08 -193.86
CA THR A 412 48.92 113.78 -193.89
C THR A 412 49.62 113.73 -192.52
N GLY A 413 50.91 113.44 -192.38
CA GLY A 413 51.84 112.81 -193.35
C GLY A 413 51.73 111.26 -193.35
N ALA A 414 52.35 110.49 -194.25
CA ALA A 414 53.47 110.74 -195.16
C ALA A 414 54.82 110.97 -194.41
N GLN A 415 55.89 110.19 -194.60
CA GLN A 415 56.20 109.15 -195.61
C GLN A 415 56.98 107.94 -195.05
N THR A 416 56.93 106.81 -195.79
CA THR A 416 57.95 105.72 -195.96
C THR A 416 58.32 104.69 -194.84
N GLU A 417 58.24 103.40 -195.22
CA GLU A 417 59.06 102.19 -194.83
C GLU A 417 58.67 101.19 -193.69
N HIS A 418 59.40 100.04 -193.66
CA HIS A 418 59.15 98.67 -193.06
C HIS A 418 59.39 98.52 -191.50
N PRO A 419 59.27 97.33 -190.78
CA PRO A 419 59.13 95.87 -191.10
C PRO A 419 58.03 95.04 -190.29
N ALA A 420 58.29 93.83 -189.69
CA ALA A 420 57.25 92.78 -189.36
C ALA A 420 57.47 91.75 -188.17
N GLY A 421 56.43 91.03 -187.66
CA GLY A 421 56.49 89.56 -187.22
C GLY A 421 56.02 88.96 -185.82
N ALA A 422 55.02 88.03 -185.82
CA ALA A 422 54.85 86.68 -185.13
C ALA A 422 54.63 86.34 -183.57
N LYS A 423 53.88 85.22 -183.28
CA LYS A 423 53.96 84.11 -182.20
C LYS A 423 52.97 83.91 -180.96
N ARG A 424 52.40 82.67 -180.89
CA ARG A 424 52.20 81.64 -179.77
C ARG A 424 51.21 81.75 -178.56
N SER A 425 51.04 80.62 -177.80
CA SER A 425 49.92 80.25 -176.85
C SER A 425 50.21 79.03 -175.88
N MET A 426 49.48 78.83 -174.74
CA MET A 426 49.54 77.64 -173.80
C MET A 426 48.41 77.56 -172.69
N SER A 427 48.03 76.38 -172.12
CA SER A 427 46.98 76.21 -171.05
C SER A 427 47.09 74.90 -170.17
N ARG A 428 46.28 74.72 -169.07
CA ARG A 428 46.45 73.64 -168.01
C ARG A 428 45.20 73.21 -167.13
N ARG A 429 44.89 71.89 -167.03
CA ARG A 429 44.42 71.01 -165.86
C ARG A 429 43.14 71.29 -165.00
N ALA A 430 42.54 70.36 -164.21
CA ALA A 430 42.39 68.87 -164.22
C ALA A 430 41.43 68.33 -163.08
N CYS A 431 41.20 67.01 -162.97
CA CYS A 431 40.04 66.34 -162.29
C CYS A 431 40.33 65.48 -161.01
N ALA A 432 39.33 65.38 -160.11
CA ALA A 432 38.92 64.29 -159.16
C ALA A 432 39.82 63.63 -158.04
N LYS A 433 39.11 63.26 -156.93
CA LYS A 433 39.27 62.11 -155.96
C LYS A 433 40.32 62.12 -154.81
N LYS A 434 39.93 61.46 -153.68
CA LYS A 434 40.68 60.72 -152.60
C LYS A 434 40.94 61.34 -151.19
N LYS A 435 40.79 60.47 -150.15
CA LYS A 435 41.41 60.46 -148.78
C LYS A 435 41.00 61.60 -147.81
N ASN A 436 41.21 61.61 -146.47
CA ASN A 436 41.70 60.70 -145.41
C ASN A 436 40.92 61.08 -144.09
N CYS A 437 40.79 60.36 -142.96
CA CYS A 437 41.41 59.17 -142.32
C CYS A 437 42.64 59.40 -141.38
N PHE A 438 42.44 59.77 -140.09
CA PHE A 438 43.30 59.42 -138.92
C PHE A 438 42.65 59.70 -137.53
N ALA A 439 43.37 59.44 -136.41
CA ALA A 439 42.95 59.29 -134.98
C ALA A 439 42.55 60.61 -134.20
N ARG A 440 42.20 60.68 -132.88
CA ARG A 440 42.58 59.90 -131.64
C ARG A 440 41.80 60.28 -130.31
N ARG A 441 41.25 59.31 -129.52
CA ARG A 441 40.90 59.25 -128.01
C ARG A 441 40.04 60.39 -127.32
N ASN A 442 39.28 60.29 -126.19
CA ASN A 442 39.11 59.30 -125.06
C ASN A 442 37.82 59.48 -124.13
N ARG A 443 37.18 58.39 -123.59
CA ARG A 443 36.49 58.12 -122.25
C ARG A 443 35.09 58.67 -121.69
N ILE A 444 34.17 57.72 -121.29
CA ILE A 444 33.38 57.50 -119.98
C ILE A 444 31.85 57.91 -119.67
N LEU A 445 30.93 56.89 -119.50
CA LEU A 445 29.82 56.48 -118.50
C LEU A 445 28.88 57.44 -117.64
N PRO A 446 27.83 57.03 -116.80
CA PRO A 446 26.78 55.92 -116.70
C PRO A 446 25.32 56.23 -116.03
N ARG A 447 24.39 55.22 -115.81
CA ARG A 447 23.53 54.84 -114.57
C ARG A 447 22.00 54.34 -114.66
N SER A 448 21.30 54.01 -113.52
CA SER A 448 20.07 53.11 -113.32
C SER A 448 19.33 53.16 -111.90
N SER A 449 18.26 52.35 -111.53
CA SER A 449 17.60 52.27 -110.13
C SER A 449 16.67 51.05 -109.67
N GLY A 450 16.41 50.80 -108.33
CA GLY A 450 15.52 49.72 -107.67
C GLY A 450 15.36 49.65 -106.06
N ARG A 451 14.50 48.78 -105.41
CA ARG A 451 14.18 48.70 -103.89
C ARG A 451 13.43 47.40 -103.29
N SER A 452 13.27 47.15 -101.94
CA SER A 452 12.53 45.96 -101.27
C SER A 452 12.07 46.04 -99.72
N GLN A 453 11.55 44.95 -99.04
CA GLN A 453 10.96 44.73 -97.62
C GLN A 453 11.15 43.25 -97.04
N ARG A 454 10.69 42.58 -95.91
CA ARG A 454 9.91 42.61 -94.57
C ARG A 454 10.15 41.23 -93.77
N ASN A 455 9.64 40.64 -92.61
CA ASN A 455 8.85 40.73 -91.30
C ASN A 455 9.16 39.39 -90.43
N ASN A 456 8.70 38.79 -89.27
CA ASN A 456 7.84 38.82 -87.98
C ASN A 456 8.33 37.60 -87.02
N HIS A 457 7.87 36.95 -85.88
CA HIS A 457 6.91 36.85 -84.68
C HIS A 457 7.42 35.65 -83.71
N VAL A 458 6.97 35.05 -82.53
CA VAL A 458 6.00 35.11 -81.34
C VAL A 458 6.41 34.09 -80.15
N TRP A 459 5.69 33.83 -79.00
CA TRP A 459 6.20 33.15 -77.70
C TRP A 459 5.26 32.31 -76.71
N THR A 460 5.75 31.29 -75.91
CA THR A 460 5.32 30.77 -74.51
C THR A 460 6.28 29.65 -73.88
N PHE A 461 6.23 29.25 -72.55
CA PHE A 461 7.24 28.31 -71.89
C PHE A 461 6.82 27.45 -70.61
N CYS A 462 7.77 26.67 -70.00
CA CYS A 462 7.62 25.39 -69.20
C CYS A 462 7.91 25.44 -67.64
N VAL A 463 8.00 24.40 -66.74
CA VAL A 463 8.08 22.89 -66.81
C VAL A 463 7.43 22.02 -65.64
N SER A 464 8.11 21.37 -64.65
CA SER A 464 7.58 20.20 -63.83
C SER A 464 8.20 19.81 -62.45
N SER A 465 7.47 19.02 -61.61
CA SER A 465 7.98 18.05 -60.57
C SER A 465 6.88 17.12 -59.94
N MET A 466 7.17 16.21 -58.97
CA MET A 466 7.27 14.76 -59.22
C MET A 466 6.47 13.75 -58.30
N LYS A 467 7.04 13.12 -57.23
CA LYS A 467 6.56 11.86 -56.53
C LYS A 467 6.56 11.98 -54.97
N LYS A 468 5.76 11.33 -54.07
CA LYS A 468 4.70 10.26 -54.02
C LYS A 468 5.18 8.80 -53.75
N ALA A 469 4.58 7.89 -52.93
CA ALA A 469 3.55 7.89 -51.82
C ALA A 469 3.30 6.44 -51.21
N LYS A 470 2.49 6.28 -50.12
CA LYS A 470 1.74 5.06 -49.57
C LYS A 470 2.33 4.25 -48.35
N ALA A 471 1.60 3.39 -47.56
CA ALA A 471 0.17 3.31 -47.07
C ALA A 471 -0.14 2.07 -46.13
N TRP A 472 -1.20 2.16 -45.28
CA TRP A 472 -2.14 1.07 -44.77
C TRP A 472 -1.66 -0.10 -43.82
N LEU A 473 -2.51 -0.97 -43.18
CA LEU A 473 -3.85 -0.91 -42.48
C LEU A 473 -4.32 -2.32 -41.92
N LYS A 474 -5.31 -2.39 -40.98
CA LYS A 474 -6.19 -3.55 -40.54
C LYS A 474 -5.64 -4.64 -39.54
N VAL A 475 -6.43 -5.48 -38.78
CA VAL A 475 -7.80 -5.45 -38.16
C VAL A 475 -8.15 -6.73 -37.31
N ARG A 476 -9.13 -6.68 -36.36
CA ARG A 476 -9.97 -7.81 -35.74
C ARG A 476 -9.26 -8.84 -34.79
N LYS A 477 -9.91 -9.71 -33.96
CA LYS A 477 -11.33 -9.96 -33.50
C LYS A 477 -11.46 -10.73 -32.14
N LEU A 478 -12.41 -10.32 -31.30
CA LEU A 478 -13.43 -11.05 -30.47
C LEU A 478 -13.28 -12.47 -29.83
N SER A 479 -13.87 -12.59 -28.62
CA SER A 479 -14.67 -13.71 -28.02
C SER A 479 -13.98 -14.82 -27.19
N SER A 480 -14.64 -15.56 -26.26
CA SER A 480 -15.76 -15.30 -25.30
C SER A 480 -16.05 -16.55 -24.41
N LYS A 481 -16.80 -16.39 -23.28
CA LYS A 481 -17.44 -17.44 -22.42
C LYS A 481 -16.46 -18.20 -21.48
N ALA A 482 -16.68 -18.24 -20.15
CA ALA A 482 -17.60 -19.05 -19.29
C ALA A 482 -16.96 -20.39 -18.82
N TRP A 483 -17.20 -21.00 -17.64
CA TRP A 483 -18.25 -20.80 -16.60
C TRP A 483 -17.85 -21.47 -15.24
N THR A 484 -18.65 -21.25 -14.18
CA THR A 484 -18.83 -22.09 -12.95
C THR A 484 -17.78 -22.22 -11.81
N ILE A 485 -18.32 -22.58 -10.62
CA ILE A 485 -17.78 -22.67 -9.23
C ILE A 485 -18.38 -23.98 -8.63
N PRO A 486 -17.73 -24.82 -7.76
CA PRO A 486 -18.06 -24.82 -6.30
C PRO A 486 -17.12 -25.49 -5.24
N THR A 487 -17.25 -24.98 -3.99
CA THR A 487 -17.31 -25.67 -2.65
C THR A 487 -16.16 -26.46 -1.97
N ASN A 488 -15.80 -25.97 -0.77
CA ASN A 488 -15.76 -26.61 0.58
C ASN A 488 -15.08 -27.96 0.86
N PHE A 489 -14.05 -27.97 1.74
CA PHE A 489 -13.89 -28.81 2.97
C PHE A 489 -12.53 -28.51 3.69
N VAL A 490 -12.09 -29.19 4.77
CA VAL A 490 -12.54 -29.11 6.20
C VAL A 490 -11.53 -29.88 7.12
N ARG A 491 -11.52 -29.63 8.46
CA ARG A 491 -10.70 -30.29 9.55
C ARG A 491 -9.19 -29.96 9.60
N ARG A 492 -8.41 -30.23 10.69
CA ARG A 492 -8.60 -30.12 12.18
C ARG A 492 -7.30 -30.56 12.91
N LEU A 493 -6.71 -29.72 13.80
CA LEU A 493 -5.88 -30.12 14.98
C LEU A 493 -4.54 -30.88 14.69
N PRO A 494 -3.53 -31.00 15.62
CA PRO A 494 -3.63 -31.37 17.05
C PRO A 494 -2.78 -30.57 18.07
N VAL A 495 -2.87 -31.00 19.33
CA VAL A 495 -2.15 -30.49 20.52
C VAL A 495 -1.05 -31.49 20.93
N HIS A 496 0.01 -31.03 21.59
CA HIS A 496 1.09 -31.88 22.14
C HIS A 496 0.99 -32.09 23.65
N SER A 497 1.50 -33.24 24.11
CA SER A 497 1.59 -33.63 25.51
C SER A 497 2.89 -34.43 25.75
N SER A 498 3.52 -34.25 26.91
CA SER A 498 4.61 -35.11 27.35
C SER A 498 4.73 -35.15 28.89
N ARG A 499 5.07 -36.34 29.40
CA ARG A 499 5.34 -36.67 30.81
C ARG A 499 6.10 -38.01 30.80
N THR A 500 6.93 -38.26 31.82
CA THR A 500 7.94 -39.36 31.95
C THR A 500 9.30 -39.08 31.25
N SER A 501 10.45 -39.61 31.71
CA SER A 501 10.90 -40.05 33.06
C SER A 501 12.43 -40.29 33.10
N MET A 502 12.97 -40.58 34.31
CA MET A 502 14.23 -41.30 34.60
C MET A 502 15.62 -40.64 34.37
N SER A 503 16.30 -40.42 35.51
CA SER A 503 17.63 -40.99 35.87
C SER A 503 18.86 -40.86 34.95
N ILE A 504 19.92 -40.21 35.45
CA ILE A 504 21.23 -40.85 35.71
C ILE A 504 22.10 -40.02 36.69
N ARG A 505 23.11 -40.65 37.32
CA ARG A 505 24.08 -40.03 38.24
C ARG A 505 25.23 -39.32 37.51
N SER A 506 25.76 -38.25 38.11
CA SER A 506 27.21 -38.05 38.25
C SER A 506 27.52 -37.01 39.34
N SER A 507 28.79 -36.85 39.72
CA SER A 507 29.22 -36.03 40.85
C SER A 507 30.34 -35.05 40.46
N SER A 508 30.33 -33.84 41.05
CA SER A 508 31.35 -33.41 42.03
C SER A 508 31.62 -31.89 42.08
N ARG A 509 32.21 -31.46 43.22
CA ARG A 509 33.07 -30.28 43.43
C ARG A 509 32.53 -28.84 43.27
N ARG A 510 32.46 -28.19 44.45
CA ARG A 510 33.02 -26.85 44.77
C ARG A 510 32.53 -25.62 43.96
N SER A 511 31.69 -24.80 44.60
CA SER A 511 32.13 -23.50 45.17
C SER A 511 30.99 -22.74 45.86
N LYS A 512 31.24 -22.26 47.09
CA LYS A 512 30.53 -21.16 47.77
C LYS A 512 31.47 -20.54 48.81
N PRO A 513 31.70 -19.22 48.83
CA PRO A 513 32.36 -18.55 49.95
C PRO A 513 31.41 -18.38 51.15
N ARG A 514 32.00 -18.05 52.29
CA ARG A 514 31.34 -17.68 53.56
C ARG A 514 31.46 -16.16 53.76
N TRP A 515 31.04 -15.63 54.91
CA TRP A 515 30.97 -14.20 55.26
C TRP A 515 29.81 -13.47 54.54
N VAL A 516 29.19 -12.44 55.10
CA VAL A 516 29.61 -11.54 56.19
C VAL A 516 28.61 -11.51 57.36
N GLU A 517 29.13 -11.52 58.59
CA GLU A 517 28.45 -10.93 59.77
C GLU A 517 29.01 -9.52 59.98
N ILE A 518 28.14 -8.52 60.16
CA ILE A 518 28.51 -7.23 60.77
C ILE A 518 27.47 -6.91 61.84
N CYS A 519 27.95 -6.53 63.03
CA CYS A 519 27.11 -6.05 64.12
C CYS A 519 26.76 -4.57 63.93
N THR A 520 25.56 -4.19 64.37
CA THR A 520 25.34 -2.87 64.96
C THR A 520 24.55 -3.03 66.26
N ARG A 521 25.05 -2.38 67.30
CA ARG A 521 24.56 -2.37 68.69
C ARG A 521 24.85 -0.96 69.20
N TRP A 522 24.12 -0.50 70.22
CA TRP A 522 23.99 0.90 70.63
C TRP A 522 23.14 1.71 69.63
N PHE A 523 22.24 2.60 70.08
CA PHE A 523 21.79 2.82 71.46
C PHE A 523 20.77 1.77 71.93
#